data_AF-A0A5C7MQU7-F1
#
_entry.id   AF-A0A5C7MQU7-F1
#
_cell.length_a   1.000
_cell.length_b   1.000
_cell.length_c   1.000
_cell.angle_alpha   90.00
_cell.angle_beta   90.00
_cell.angle_gamma   90.00
#
_symmetry.space_group_name_H-M   'P 1'
#
loop_
_entity.id
_entity.type
_entity.pdbx_description
1 polymer ?
#
loop_
_entity_poly.entity_id
_entity_poly.type
_entity_poly.pdbx_seq_one_letter_code
_entity_poly.pdbx_strand_id
1 'polypeptide(L)'
;MSGPSAASREPIRHRQQLIDSIASGSKPKSAWRIGTEHEKFGFRLDDLRPLSWEGEQGIGALLEGLTRFGWQRVSENGKLIALSRDGASVTLEPAGQLELSGAPLETIHQTCVEINTHLREVKSVADGMGVGFLGMGFQPKWRREDMPWMPKGRYAIMRRYMPTVGNLGLDMMTRTCTVQVNLDFADEADMVRKFRTSLALQPIATALFADSPFTEGKLNGYLSYRSHIWTDTDPDRTGMLDFVFDESFGFERYVDYLLDVPMYF
;
A
#
# COMPACT_ATOMS: atom_id res chain seq x y z
N MET A 1 -0.53 -7.06 0.98
CA MET A 1 0.68 -7.79 0.52
C MET A 1 0.77 -7.83 -1.00
N SER A 2 1.74 -7.12 -1.56
CA SER A 2 2.04 -7.00 -2.99
C SER A 2 2.99 -8.08 -3.55
N GLY A 3 3.38 -9.04 -2.71
CA GLY A 3 4.12 -10.26 -3.08
C GLY A 3 3.21 -11.41 -3.53
N PRO A 4 3.77 -12.50 -4.07
CA PRO A 4 2.98 -13.65 -4.50
C PRO A 4 2.22 -14.24 -3.30
N SER A 5 0.89 -14.18 -3.36
CA SER A 5 0.03 -14.89 -2.41
C SER A 5 0.29 -16.40 -2.55
N ALA A 6 0.50 -17.09 -1.43
CA ALA A 6 0.39 -18.54 -1.38
C ALA A 6 -1.09 -18.93 -1.52
N ALA A 7 -1.66 -18.67 -2.70
CA ALA A 7 -3.07 -18.90 -2.96
C ALA A 7 -3.35 -20.40 -2.94
N SER A 8 -4.34 -20.82 -2.15
CA SER A 8 -4.93 -22.15 -2.25
C SER A 8 -5.38 -22.37 -3.70
N ARG A 9 -5.04 -23.53 -4.28
CA ARG A 9 -5.46 -23.92 -5.63
C ARG A 9 -6.87 -24.53 -5.66
N GLU A 10 -7.54 -24.60 -4.52
CA GLU A 10 -8.89 -25.15 -4.44
C GLU A 10 -9.89 -24.18 -5.11
N PRO A 11 -10.65 -24.63 -6.12
CA PRO A 11 -11.66 -23.79 -6.75
C PRO A 11 -12.74 -23.39 -5.75
N ILE A 12 -13.17 -22.13 -5.80
CA ILE A 12 -14.36 -21.66 -5.09
C ILE A 12 -15.58 -22.30 -5.75
N ARG A 13 -16.40 -23.01 -4.96
CA ARG A 13 -17.58 -23.75 -5.41
C ARG A 13 -18.89 -23.08 -5.00
N HIS A 14 -18.87 -22.32 -3.90
CA HIS A 14 -20.04 -21.62 -3.41
C HIS A 14 -19.66 -20.39 -2.60
N ARG A 15 -20.55 -19.39 -2.62
CA ARG A 15 -20.40 -18.09 -1.94
C ARG A 15 -20.01 -18.20 -0.46
N GLN A 16 -20.51 -19.22 0.25
CA GLN A 16 -20.18 -19.43 1.66
C GLN A 16 -18.67 -19.57 1.91
N GLN A 17 -17.88 -20.10 0.97
CA GLN A 17 -16.42 -20.20 1.14
C GLN A 17 -15.75 -18.83 1.25
N LEU A 18 -16.29 -17.82 0.58
CA LEU A 18 -15.78 -16.45 0.63
C LEU A 18 -16.13 -15.80 1.97
N ILE A 19 -17.35 -16.03 2.46
CA ILE A 19 -17.81 -15.54 3.76
C ILE A 19 -16.98 -16.17 4.88
N ASP A 20 -16.82 -17.50 4.85
CA ASP A 20 -16.02 -18.25 5.82
C ASP A 20 -14.56 -17.84 5.79
N SER A 21 -14.02 -17.50 4.61
CA SER A 21 -12.65 -16.99 4.48
C SER A 21 -12.46 -15.68 5.24
N ILE A 22 -13.39 -14.72 5.14
CA ILE A 22 -13.32 -13.48 5.93
C ILE A 22 -13.54 -13.77 7.41
N ALA A 23 -14.55 -14.58 7.74
CA ALA A 23 -14.87 -14.94 9.12
C ALA A 23 -13.71 -15.65 9.83
N SER A 24 -12.89 -16.41 9.11
CA SER A 24 -11.68 -17.08 9.64
C SER A 24 -10.61 -16.11 10.15
N GLY A 25 -10.68 -14.82 9.79
CA GLY A 25 -9.83 -13.77 10.33
C GLY A 25 -10.16 -13.35 11.77
N SER A 26 -11.28 -13.84 12.33
CA SER A 26 -11.71 -13.57 13.70
C SER A 26 -10.70 -14.09 14.73
N LYS A 27 -10.28 -13.23 15.66
CA LYS A 27 -9.27 -13.56 16.68
C LYS A 27 -9.70 -13.11 18.09
N PRO A 28 -9.44 -13.90 19.14
CA PRO A 28 -9.66 -13.42 20.51
C PRO A 28 -8.79 -12.18 20.78
N LYS A 29 -9.26 -11.27 21.64
CA LYS A 29 -8.59 -9.99 21.92
C LYS A 29 -7.12 -10.12 22.32
N SER A 30 -6.75 -11.19 23.03
CA SER A 30 -5.36 -11.48 23.41
C SER A 30 -4.43 -11.77 22.23
N ALA A 31 -4.98 -12.15 21.08
CA ALA A 31 -4.26 -12.41 19.84
C ALA A 31 -4.29 -11.21 18.87
N TRP A 32 -4.91 -10.08 19.23
CA TRP A 32 -4.91 -8.89 18.39
C TRP A 32 -3.51 -8.31 18.26
N ARG A 33 -3.20 -7.83 17.06
CA ARG A 33 -1.93 -7.22 16.68
C ARG A 33 -2.17 -5.93 15.90
N ILE A 34 -1.10 -5.17 15.73
CA ILE A 34 -1.01 -3.93 14.97
C ILE A 34 -0.02 -4.21 13.84
N GLY A 35 -0.52 -4.28 12.61
CA GLY A 35 0.33 -4.21 11.41
C GLY A 35 0.43 -2.75 10.97
N THR A 36 1.59 -2.30 10.52
CA THR A 36 1.75 -0.94 9.98
C THR A 36 2.50 -1.01 8.67
N GLU A 37 1.93 -0.38 7.65
CA GLU A 37 2.56 -0.28 6.35
C GLU A 37 2.80 1.18 5.99
N HIS A 38 3.91 1.48 5.32
CA HIS A 38 4.17 2.82 4.83
C HIS A 38 5.02 2.81 3.57
N GLU A 39 4.73 3.77 2.69
CA GLU A 39 5.40 3.98 1.42
C GLU A 39 6.23 5.27 1.46
N LYS A 40 7.26 5.34 0.63
CA LYS A 40 8.15 6.50 0.53
C LYS A 40 8.74 6.60 -0.86
N PHE A 41 8.94 7.82 -1.34
CA PHE A 41 9.53 8.10 -2.64
C PHE A 41 11.05 8.09 -2.54
N GLY A 42 11.71 7.20 -3.25
CA GLY A 42 13.16 7.28 -3.46
C GLY A 42 13.49 8.32 -4.54
N PHE A 43 14.56 9.08 -4.35
CA PHE A 43 15.05 10.03 -5.33
C PHE A 43 16.58 10.14 -5.31
N ARG A 44 17.19 10.48 -6.43
CA ARG A 44 18.64 10.73 -6.50
C ARG A 44 18.99 12.10 -5.92
N LEU A 45 20.08 12.21 -5.17
CA LEU A 45 20.46 13.47 -4.52
C LEU A 45 21.02 14.53 -5.49
N ASP A 46 21.50 14.12 -6.66
CA ASP A 46 22.15 15.00 -7.64
C ASP A 46 21.16 15.75 -8.54
N ASP A 47 20.05 15.13 -8.94
CA ASP A 47 19.05 15.72 -9.84
C ASP A 47 17.60 15.59 -9.36
N LEU A 48 17.38 14.96 -8.20
CA LEU A 48 16.08 14.71 -7.58
C LEU A 48 15.17 13.76 -8.36
N ARG A 49 15.64 13.10 -9.43
CA ARG A 49 14.84 12.17 -10.23
C ARG A 49 14.40 10.96 -9.40
N PRO A 50 13.19 10.42 -9.65
CA PRO A 50 12.74 9.17 -9.03
C PRO A 50 13.64 7.99 -9.43
N LEU A 51 13.70 6.96 -8.58
CA LEU A 51 14.57 5.81 -8.83
C LEU A 51 13.98 4.89 -9.90
N SER A 52 14.72 4.67 -10.99
CA SER A 52 14.44 3.58 -11.93
C SER A 52 14.70 2.21 -11.29
N TRP A 53 14.24 1.15 -11.97
CA TRP A 53 14.58 -0.21 -11.58
C TRP A 53 16.10 -0.49 -11.65
N GLU A 54 16.70 -0.14 -12.79
CA GLU A 54 18.09 -0.43 -13.14
C GLU A 54 19.06 0.68 -12.69
N GLY A 55 20.36 0.35 -12.71
CA GLY A 55 21.47 1.24 -12.40
C GLY A 55 21.98 1.14 -10.97
N GLU A 56 23.17 1.69 -10.73
CA GLU A 56 23.80 1.72 -9.39
C GLU A 56 23.01 2.55 -8.38
N GLN A 57 22.25 3.54 -8.87
CA GLN A 57 21.31 4.34 -8.06
C GLN A 57 19.85 3.86 -8.21
N GLY A 58 19.63 2.66 -8.77
CA GLY A 58 18.32 2.08 -9.00
C GLY A 58 17.75 1.37 -7.77
N ILE A 59 16.43 1.17 -7.75
CA ILE A 59 15.76 0.52 -6.62
C ILE A 59 16.13 -0.97 -6.50
N GLY A 60 16.52 -1.63 -7.59
CA GLY A 60 17.04 -3.00 -7.55
C GLY A 60 18.34 -3.10 -6.74
N ALA A 61 19.26 -2.14 -6.92
CA ALA A 61 20.50 -2.07 -6.16
C ALA A 61 20.23 -1.77 -4.67
N LEU A 62 19.22 -0.95 -4.37
CA LEU A 62 18.79 -0.70 -3.00
C LEU A 62 18.26 -1.98 -2.32
N LEU A 63 17.37 -2.72 -2.98
CA LEU A 63 16.84 -3.97 -2.45
C LEU A 63 17.96 -4.99 -2.21
N GLU A 64 18.90 -5.10 -3.14
CA GLU A 64 20.06 -5.98 -2.99
C GLU A 64 20.93 -5.55 -1.80
N GLY A 65 21.16 -4.24 -1.63
CA GLY A 65 21.91 -3.71 -0.49
C GLY A 65 21.23 -3.96 0.86
N LEU A 66 19.89 -3.95 0.92
CA LEU A 66 19.14 -4.26 2.13
C LEU A 66 19.32 -5.72 2.59
N THR A 67 19.67 -6.65 1.70
CA THR A 67 19.88 -8.07 2.04
C THR A 67 20.99 -8.28 3.08
N ARG A 68 21.94 -7.33 3.20
CA ARG A 68 23.00 -7.38 4.21
C ARG A 68 22.49 -7.29 5.66
N PHE A 69 21.25 -6.87 5.86
CA PHE A 69 20.58 -6.81 7.15
C PHE A 69 19.71 -8.05 7.44
N GLY A 70 19.91 -9.15 6.69
CA GLY A 70 19.21 -10.42 6.92
C GLY A 70 17.86 -10.54 6.21
N TRP A 71 17.50 -9.56 5.38
CA TRP A 71 16.34 -9.61 4.50
C TRP A 71 16.48 -10.71 3.44
N GLN A 72 15.47 -11.58 3.33
CA GLN A 72 15.43 -12.68 2.38
C GLN A 72 14.87 -12.21 1.03
N ARG A 73 15.52 -12.62 -0.06
CA ARG A 73 15.16 -12.25 -1.43
C ARG A 73 13.85 -12.89 -1.87
N VAL A 74 12.95 -12.10 -2.46
CA VAL A 74 11.73 -12.58 -3.12
C VAL A 74 11.75 -12.11 -4.58
N SER A 75 11.85 -13.07 -5.50
CA SER A 75 12.04 -12.78 -6.93
C SER A 75 10.85 -13.24 -7.78
N GLU A 76 10.56 -12.47 -8.82
CA GLU A 76 9.58 -12.79 -9.87
C GLU A 76 10.28 -12.68 -11.23
N ASN A 77 10.20 -13.72 -12.07
CA ASN A 77 10.84 -13.74 -13.39
C ASN A 77 12.34 -13.36 -13.37
N GLY A 78 13.06 -13.82 -12.34
CA GLY A 78 14.49 -13.54 -12.17
C GLY A 78 14.84 -12.13 -11.65
N LYS A 79 13.84 -11.28 -11.35
CA LYS A 79 14.05 -9.95 -10.76
C LYS A 79 13.67 -9.94 -9.28
N LEU A 80 14.52 -9.35 -8.44
CA LEU A 80 14.28 -9.18 -6.99
C LEU A 80 13.17 -8.14 -6.75
N ILE A 81 11.92 -8.54 -6.57
CA ILE A 81 10.80 -7.58 -6.49
C ILE A 81 10.39 -7.22 -5.08
N ALA A 82 10.84 -7.98 -4.08
CA ALA A 82 10.51 -7.79 -2.68
C ALA A 82 11.54 -8.44 -1.77
N LEU A 83 11.46 -8.12 -0.49
CA LEU A 83 12.22 -8.74 0.59
C LEU A 83 11.28 -9.19 1.70
N SER A 84 11.68 -10.20 2.48
CA SER A 84 10.94 -10.64 3.66
C SER A 84 11.86 -10.90 4.84
N ARG A 85 11.40 -10.61 6.06
CA ARG A 85 12.12 -10.86 7.31
C ARG A 85 11.13 -10.86 8.48
N ASP A 86 11.11 -11.92 9.29
CA ASP A 86 10.41 -11.98 10.57
C ASP A 86 8.94 -11.50 10.54
N GLY A 87 8.21 -11.85 9.49
CA GLY A 87 6.80 -11.46 9.31
C GLY A 87 6.57 -10.08 8.70
N ALA A 88 7.64 -9.31 8.44
CA ALA A 88 7.62 -8.09 7.66
C ALA A 88 8.09 -8.33 6.21
N SER A 89 7.73 -7.41 5.30
CA SER A 89 8.22 -7.40 3.93
C SER A 89 8.52 -6.00 3.43
N VAL A 90 9.52 -5.88 2.56
CA VAL A 90 9.77 -4.67 1.76
C VAL A 90 9.30 -4.93 0.34
N THR A 91 8.45 -4.06 -0.18
CA THR A 91 7.85 -4.24 -1.50
C THR A 91 7.86 -2.95 -2.31
N LEU A 92 7.49 -3.07 -3.59
CA LEU A 92 7.49 -1.96 -4.54
C LEU A 92 6.11 -1.73 -5.15
N GLU A 93 5.65 -0.49 -5.03
CA GLU A 93 4.47 0.05 -5.72
C GLU A 93 4.78 0.38 -7.20
N PRO A 94 3.77 0.72 -8.04
CA PRO A 94 3.92 0.80 -9.48
C PRO A 94 5.07 1.66 -10.00
N ALA A 95 5.41 2.75 -9.31
CA ALA A 95 6.51 3.65 -9.67
C ALA A 95 7.71 3.58 -8.74
N GLY A 96 7.86 2.49 -7.98
CA GLY A 96 9.02 2.27 -7.12
C GLY A 96 8.94 3.00 -5.79
N GLN A 97 7.75 3.37 -5.33
CA GLN A 97 7.57 3.72 -3.93
C GLN A 97 7.96 2.51 -3.09
N LEU A 98 8.89 2.71 -2.14
CA LEU A 98 9.44 1.65 -1.33
C LEU A 98 8.58 1.45 -0.09
N GLU A 99 7.80 0.38 -0.10
CA GLU A 99 6.89 0.02 0.98
C GLU A 99 7.61 -0.83 2.04
N LEU A 100 7.35 -0.57 3.32
CA LEU A 100 7.46 -1.57 4.37
C LEU A 100 6.05 -2.02 4.73
N SER A 101 5.76 -3.32 4.63
CA SER A 101 4.66 -3.95 5.34
C SER A 101 5.23 -4.58 6.60
N GLY A 102 4.98 -3.94 7.75
CA GLY A 102 5.51 -4.36 9.05
C GLY A 102 4.91 -5.67 9.57
N ALA A 103 5.60 -6.27 10.54
CA ALA A 103 5.12 -7.46 11.23
C ALA A 103 3.86 -7.16 12.06
N PRO A 104 3.03 -8.19 12.37
CA PRO A 104 1.92 -8.04 13.31
C PRO A 104 2.45 -7.93 14.75
N LEU A 105 2.51 -6.72 15.29
CA LEU A 105 3.12 -6.41 16.59
C LEU A 105 2.09 -6.19 17.70
N GLU A 106 2.49 -6.32 18.95
CA GLU A 106 1.59 -6.21 20.11
C GLU A 106 1.38 -4.76 20.57
N THR A 107 2.39 -3.90 20.37
CA THR A 107 2.36 -2.52 20.88
C THR A 107 2.86 -1.51 19.86
N ILE A 108 2.36 -0.28 19.97
CA ILE A 108 2.83 0.86 19.16
C ILE A 108 4.33 1.18 19.36
N HIS A 109 4.90 0.81 20.51
CA HIS A 109 6.33 0.98 20.77
C HIS A 109 7.17 0.03 19.90
N GLN A 110 6.72 -1.21 19.75
CA GLN A 110 7.35 -2.16 18.83
C GLN A 110 7.23 -1.66 17.38
N THR A 111 6.05 -1.18 16.97
CA THR A 111 5.86 -0.57 15.64
C THR A 111 6.83 0.58 15.40
N CYS A 112 7.01 1.47 16.38
CA CYS A 112 7.95 2.58 16.27
C CYS A 112 9.40 2.08 16.12
N VAL A 113 9.80 1.05 16.87
CA VAL A 113 11.15 0.44 16.75
C VAL A 113 11.35 -0.20 15.38
N GLU A 114 10.35 -0.91 14.86
CA GLU A 114 10.41 -1.56 13.54
C GLU A 114 10.59 -0.53 12.42
N ILE A 115 9.74 0.51 12.38
CA ILE A 115 9.83 1.59 11.38
C ILE A 115 11.20 2.27 11.46
N ASN A 116 11.66 2.67 12.66
CA ASN A 116 12.95 3.34 12.80
C ASN A 116 14.14 2.43 12.44
N THR A 117 14.01 1.12 12.61
CA THR A 117 15.03 0.16 12.18
C THR A 117 15.07 0.08 10.66
N HIS A 118 13.92 -0.07 10.01
CA HIS A 118 13.83 -0.05 8.54
C HIS A 118 14.38 1.25 7.95
N LEU A 119 14.00 2.42 8.50
CA LEU A 119 14.48 3.71 8.02
C LEU A 119 16.01 3.84 8.14
N ARG A 120 16.61 3.34 9.22
CA ARG A 120 18.07 3.31 9.40
C ARG A 120 18.76 2.38 8.40
N GLU A 121 18.20 1.19 8.16
CA GLU A 121 18.71 0.23 7.18
C GLU A 121 18.66 0.81 5.76
N VAL A 122 17.51 1.36 5.36
CA VAL A 122 17.32 2.03 4.06
C VAL A 122 18.30 3.17 3.91
N LYS A 123 18.42 4.06 4.91
CA LYS A 123 19.35 5.19 4.87
C LYS A 123 20.81 4.72 4.72
N SER A 124 21.20 3.69 5.46
CA SER A 124 22.57 3.14 5.44
C SER A 124 22.96 2.59 4.05
N VAL A 125 22.01 2.08 3.28
CA VAL A 125 22.27 1.66 1.88
C VAL A 125 22.22 2.88 0.95
N ALA A 126 21.19 3.72 1.09
CA ALA A 126 20.92 4.85 0.21
C ALA A 126 22.03 5.93 0.27
N ASP A 127 22.64 6.17 1.43
CA ASP A 127 23.77 7.10 1.60
C ASP A 127 24.95 6.71 0.68
N GLY A 128 25.24 5.41 0.56
CA GLY A 128 26.30 4.90 -0.32
C GLY A 128 25.97 4.98 -1.81
N MET A 129 24.70 5.18 -2.15
CA MET A 129 24.20 5.29 -3.54
C MET A 129 23.96 6.75 -3.96
N GLY A 130 24.10 7.72 -3.05
CA GLY A 130 23.68 9.09 -3.31
C GLY A 130 22.16 9.21 -3.55
N VAL A 131 21.37 8.44 -2.80
CA VAL A 131 19.91 8.40 -2.88
C VAL A 131 19.30 8.90 -1.57
N GLY A 132 18.19 9.65 -1.68
CA GLY A 132 17.36 10.10 -0.57
C GLY A 132 15.97 9.48 -0.60
N PHE A 133 15.22 9.64 0.50
CA PHE A 133 13.82 9.23 0.62
C PHE A 133 12.95 10.36 1.13
N LEU A 134 11.76 10.48 0.55
CA LEU A 134 10.75 11.50 0.88
C LEU A 134 9.47 10.81 1.35
N GLY A 135 9.04 11.13 2.57
CA GLY A 135 7.71 10.79 3.07
C GLY A 135 6.76 11.95 2.78
N MET A 136 5.90 11.79 1.78
CA MET A 136 4.81 12.72 1.43
C MET A 136 3.67 11.95 0.80
N GLY A 137 2.44 12.45 0.89
CA GLY A 137 1.28 11.78 0.29
C GLY A 137 1.26 11.77 -1.24
N PHE A 138 1.96 12.71 -1.88
CA PHE A 138 2.02 12.85 -3.34
C PHE A 138 3.40 13.34 -3.82
N GLN A 139 3.86 12.86 -4.98
CA GLN A 139 5.11 13.28 -5.61
C GLN A 139 5.07 14.79 -5.97
N PRO A 140 5.86 15.64 -5.30
CA PRO A 140 5.68 17.09 -5.40
C PRO A 140 6.27 17.72 -6.67
N LYS A 141 7.24 17.08 -7.35
CA LYS A 141 8.09 17.70 -8.36
C LYS A 141 7.88 17.18 -9.78
N TRP A 142 7.77 15.87 -9.95
CA TRP A 142 7.84 15.25 -11.28
C TRP A 142 6.47 14.99 -11.88
N ARG A 143 6.41 15.04 -13.22
CA ARG A 143 5.19 14.75 -13.97
C ARG A 143 4.91 13.26 -13.96
N ARG A 144 3.68 12.88 -14.30
CA ARG A 144 3.27 11.47 -14.40
C ARG A 144 4.14 10.71 -15.41
N GLU A 145 4.47 11.33 -16.54
CA GLU A 145 5.31 10.74 -17.59
C GLU A 145 6.78 10.58 -17.20
N ASP A 146 7.25 11.31 -16.19
CA ASP A 146 8.62 11.21 -15.67
C ASP A 146 8.76 10.06 -14.64
N MET A 147 7.66 9.47 -14.20
CA MET A 147 7.68 8.40 -13.20
C MET A 147 8.08 7.06 -13.83
N PRO A 148 8.99 6.30 -13.19
CA PRO A 148 9.38 4.99 -13.67
C PRO A 148 8.24 3.99 -13.48
N TRP A 149 8.36 2.82 -14.11
CA TRP A 149 7.43 1.71 -13.91
C TRP A 149 8.19 0.48 -13.45
N MET A 150 7.75 -0.10 -12.34
CA MET A 150 8.35 -1.32 -11.80
C MET A 150 8.00 -2.52 -12.68
N PRO A 151 8.94 -3.47 -12.89
CA PRO A 151 8.79 -4.56 -13.84
C PRO A 151 7.91 -5.71 -13.29
N LYS A 152 6.68 -5.41 -12.84
CA LYS A 152 5.70 -6.38 -12.33
C LYS A 152 4.52 -6.50 -13.29
N GLY A 153 4.20 -7.72 -13.72
CA GLY A 153 3.21 -7.98 -14.78
C GLY A 153 1.82 -7.39 -14.47
N ARG A 154 1.39 -7.48 -13.20
CA ARG A 154 0.10 -6.95 -12.74
C ARG A 154 -0.07 -5.44 -12.97
N TYR A 155 1.01 -4.66 -12.89
CA TYR A 155 0.94 -3.20 -13.10
C TYR A 155 0.71 -2.83 -14.56
N ALA A 156 1.12 -3.68 -15.51
CA ALA A 156 0.82 -3.46 -16.92
C ALA A 156 -0.68 -3.60 -17.21
N ILE A 157 -1.38 -4.49 -16.50
CA ILE A 157 -2.84 -4.65 -16.62
C ILE A 157 -3.53 -3.40 -16.06
N MET A 158 -3.25 -3.05 -14.80
CA MET A 158 -3.86 -1.88 -14.15
C MET A 158 -3.57 -0.59 -14.91
N ARG A 159 -2.36 -0.38 -15.44
CA ARG A 159 -2.00 0.81 -16.22
C ARG A 159 -2.88 1.00 -17.47
N ARG A 160 -3.31 -0.08 -18.11
CA ARG A 160 -4.23 -0.01 -19.26
C ARG A 160 -5.67 0.22 -18.85
N TYR A 161 -6.06 -0.30 -17.68
CA TYR A 161 -7.42 -0.23 -17.16
C TYR A 161 -7.76 1.12 -16.53
N MET A 162 -6.86 1.71 -15.72
CA MET A 162 -7.17 2.94 -14.98
C MET A 162 -7.79 4.07 -15.84
N PRO A 163 -7.30 4.35 -17.06
CA PRO A 163 -7.91 5.38 -17.92
C PRO A 163 -9.35 5.10 -18.37
N THR A 164 -9.86 3.88 -18.22
CA THR A 164 -11.23 3.51 -18.59
C THR A 164 -12.24 3.75 -17.47
N VAL A 165 -11.79 4.04 -16.24
CA VAL A 165 -12.63 4.16 -15.04
C VAL A 165 -12.45 5.48 -14.27
N GLY A 166 -11.34 6.20 -14.49
CA GLY A 166 -11.09 7.51 -13.86
C GLY A 166 -9.87 8.22 -14.43
N ASN A 167 -9.72 9.52 -14.17
CA ASN A 167 -8.60 10.30 -14.73
C ASN A 167 -7.35 10.30 -13.85
N LEU A 168 -7.52 10.01 -12.55
CA LEU A 168 -6.47 10.08 -11.54
C LEU A 168 -5.92 8.72 -11.11
N GLY A 169 -6.46 7.61 -11.61
CA GLY A 169 -5.99 6.26 -11.24
C GLY A 169 -4.52 5.99 -11.58
N LEU A 170 -3.99 6.58 -12.67
CA LEU A 170 -2.56 6.49 -12.95
C LEU A 170 -1.70 7.33 -11.97
N ASP A 171 -2.24 8.42 -11.44
CA ASP A 171 -1.55 9.21 -10.41
C ASP A 171 -1.58 8.52 -9.06
N MET A 172 -2.68 7.84 -8.72
CA MET A 172 -2.74 6.96 -7.57
C MET A 172 -1.59 5.95 -7.63
N MET A 173 -1.47 5.24 -8.75
CA MET A 173 -0.44 4.21 -8.93
C MET A 173 0.99 4.76 -8.87
N THR A 174 1.25 5.91 -9.51
CA THR A 174 2.63 6.34 -9.78
C THR A 174 3.13 7.49 -8.92
N ARG A 175 2.23 8.24 -8.28
CA ARG A 175 2.55 9.50 -7.61
C ARG A 175 1.99 9.62 -6.20
N THR A 176 1.39 8.57 -5.62
CA THR A 176 0.97 8.59 -4.21
C THR A 176 1.82 7.69 -3.32
N CYS A 177 1.89 8.05 -2.04
CA CYS A 177 2.35 7.18 -0.95
C CYS A 177 1.31 7.22 0.19
N THR A 178 1.29 6.19 1.04
CA THR A 178 0.44 6.11 2.23
C THR A 178 1.21 5.69 3.48
N VAL A 179 0.62 5.94 4.64
CA VAL A 179 0.82 5.16 5.86
C VAL A 179 -0.52 4.55 6.24
N GLN A 180 -0.53 3.27 6.58
CA GLN A 180 -1.74 2.52 6.92
C GLN A 180 -1.53 1.59 8.09
N VAL A 181 -2.62 1.24 8.76
CA VAL A 181 -2.63 0.33 9.89
C VAL A 181 -3.61 -0.81 9.64
N ASN A 182 -3.18 -2.03 9.96
CA ASN A 182 -3.98 -3.24 9.89
C ASN A 182 -4.35 -3.65 11.32
N LEU A 183 -5.65 -3.83 11.57
CA LEU A 183 -6.20 -4.16 12.89
C LEU A 183 -7.11 -5.39 12.81
N ASP A 184 -7.04 -6.24 13.83
CA ASP A 184 -7.85 -7.45 13.94
C ASP A 184 -9.26 -7.15 14.47
N PHE A 185 -10.19 -8.10 14.28
CA PHE A 185 -11.54 -8.12 14.86
C PHE A 185 -11.81 -9.44 15.58
N ALA A 186 -12.70 -9.42 16.57
CA ALA A 186 -13.04 -10.62 17.36
C ALA A 186 -14.06 -11.54 16.70
N ASP A 187 -15.04 -10.95 16.03
CA ASP A 187 -16.17 -11.61 15.39
C ASP A 187 -16.83 -10.63 14.39
N GLU A 188 -17.92 -11.04 13.75
CA GLU A 188 -18.66 -10.22 12.78
C GLU A 188 -19.18 -8.92 13.40
N ALA A 189 -19.75 -8.97 14.61
CA ALA A 189 -20.29 -7.79 15.26
C ALA A 189 -19.20 -6.77 15.60
N ASP A 190 -18.03 -7.24 16.04
CA ASP A 190 -16.86 -6.41 16.27
C ASP A 190 -16.29 -5.81 14.97
N MET A 191 -16.23 -6.61 13.90
CA MET A 191 -15.85 -6.15 12.56
C MET A 191 -16.77 -5.01 12.11
N VAL A 192 -18.10 -5.20 12.18
CA VAL A 192 -19.10 -4.19 11.77
C VAL A 192 -18.92 -2.89 12.55
N ARG A 193 -18.76 -2.95 13.88
CA ARG A 193 -18.52 -1.76 14.71
C ARG A 193 -17.23 -1.04 14.31
N LYS A 194 -16.13 -1.78 14.14
CA LYS A 194 -14.84 -1.22 13.74
C LYS A 194 -14.89 -0.61 12.34
N PHE A 195 -15.54 -1.28 11.38
CA PHE A 195 -15.67 -0.78 10.00
C PHE A 195 -16.44 0.54 9.98
N ARG A 196 -17.62 0.59 10.60
CA ARG A 196 -18.43 1.83 10.70
C ARG A 196 -17.66 2.96 11.37
N THR A 197 -16.96 2.66 12.47
CA THR A 197 -16.17 3.66 13.19
C THR A 197 -15.01 4.18 12.33
N SER A 198 -14.25 3.27 11.71
CA SER A 198 -13.13 3.63 10.84
C SER A 198 -13.57 4.47 9.66
N LEU A 199 -14.66 4.10 8.96
CA LEU A 199 -15.20 4.89 7.85
C LEU A 199 -15.63 6.28 8.30
N ALA A 200 -16.42 6.37 9.38
CA ALA A 200 -16.91 7.66 9.87
C ALA A 200 -15.77 8.61 10.27
N LEU A 201 -14.66 8.08 10.81
CA LEU A 201 -13.52 8.87 11.26
C LEU A 201 -12.41 9.03 10.20
N GLN A 202 -12.50 8.32 9.07
CA GLN A 202 -11.48 8.34 8.03
C GLN A 202 -11.19 9.76 7.50
N PRO A 203 -12.19 10.65 7.28
CA PRO A 203 -11.93 12.02 6.85
C PRO A 203 -11.16 12.85 7.90
N ILE A 204 -11.37 12.58 9.20
CA ILE A 204 -10.64 13.24 10.29
C ILE A 204 -9.17 12.80 10.27
N ALA A 205 -8.92 11.50 10.10
CA ALA A 205 -7.56 10.99 9.93
C ALA A 205 -6.89 11.60 8.68
N THR A 206 -7.59 11.66 7.54
CA THR A 206 -7.08 12.32 6.33
C THR A 206 -6.71 13.79 6.59
N ALA A 207 -7.51 14.53 7.37
CA ALA A 207 -7.21 15.93 7.69
C ALA A 207 -5.98 16.08 8.59
N LEU A 208 -5.85 15.24 9.63
CA LEU A 208 -4.70 15.25 10.55
C LEU A 208 -3.38 14.91 9.84
N PHE A 209 -3.43 14.03 8.83
CA PHE A 209 -2.25 13.53 8.10
C PHE A 209 -2.12 14.12 6.69
N ALA A 210 -2.77 15.26 6.41
CA ALA A 210 -2.73 15.88 5.10
C ALA A 210 -1.31 16.41 4.77
N ASP A 211 -0.65 15.80 3.78
CA ASP A 211 0.75 16.09 3.43
C ASP A 211 1.02 15.97 1.91
N SER A 212 0.18 16.62 1.08
CA SER A 212 0.40 16.61 -0.38
C SER A 212 -0.07 17.89 -1.10
N PRO A 213 0.46 19.07 -0.75
CA PRO A 213 0.00 20.35 -1.32
C PRO A 213 0.66 20.75 -2.65
N PHE A 214 1.59 19.95 -3.17
CA PHE A 214 2.35 20.28 -4.37
C PHE A 214 2.11 19.30 -5.51
N THR A 215 2.12 19.82 -6.74
CA THR A 215 2.15 19.05 -7.99
C THR A 215 3.06 19.78 -8.97
N GLU A 216 4.02 19.07 -9.55
CA GLU A 216 4.93 19.60 -10.57
C GLU A 216 5.67 20.89 -10.15
N GLY A 217 6.07 20.94 -8.87
CA GLY A 217 6.82 22.04 -8.27
C GLY A 217 5.97 23.25 -7.87
N LYS A 218 4.64 23.15 -7.92
CA LYS A 218 3.71 24.26 -7.59
C LYS A 218 2.63 23.82 -6.61
N LEU A 219 2.04 24.77 -5.89
CA LEU A 219 0.85 24.51 -5.08
C LEU A 219 -0.31 24.04 -5.97
N ASN A 220 -1.01 22.99 -5.55
CA ASN A 220 -2.11 22.38 -6.30
C ASN A 220 -3.51 22.76 -5.78
N GLY A 221 -3.59 23.52 -4.68
CA GLY A 221 -4.85 23.96 -4.07
C GLY A 221 -5.47 22.98 -3.07
N TYR A 222 -4.81 21.85 -2.80
CA TYR A 222 -5.25 20.84 -1.82
C TYR A 222 -4.29 20.78 -0.63
N LEU A 223 -4.79 20.32 0.52
CA LEU A 223 -3.93 19.89 1.64
C LEU A 223 -3.52 18.42 1.47
N SER A 224 -4.47 17.59 1.03
CA SER A 224 -4.25 16.18 0.68
C SER A 224 -4.70 15.91 -0.76
N TYR A 225 -3.85 16.24 -1.73
CA TYR A 225 -4.12 15.89 -3.13
C TYR A 225 -4.17 14.37 -3.32
N ARG A 226 -3.39 13.63 -2.53
CA ARG A 226 -3.51 12.17 -2.42
C ARG A 226 -4.95 11.73 -2.18
N SER A 227 -5.64 12.33 -1.20
CA SER A 227 -7.02 11.93 -0.88
C SER A 227 -7.98 12.29 -2.01
N HIS A 228 -7.77 13.41 -2.68
CA HIS A 228 -8.58 13.80 -3.83
C HIS A 228 -8.43 12.83 -5.01
N ILE A 229 -7.20 12.36 -5.28
CA ILE A 229 -6.91 11.38 -6.34
C ILE A 229 -7.78 10.13 -6.22
N TRP A 230 -8.01 9.64 -5.00
CA TRP A 230 -8.85 8.46 -4.75
C TRP A 230 -10.32 8.65 -5.11
N THR A 231 -10.81 9.90 -5.28
CA THR A 231 -12.19 10.20 -5.69
C THR A 231 -12.44 10.09 -7.20
N ASP A 232 -11.38 10.05 -8.01
CA ASP A 232 -11.44 9.89 -9.48
C ASP A 232 -10.43 8.81 -9.94
N THR A 233 -10.29 7.77 -9.12
CA THR A 233 -9.46 6.59 -9.42
C THR A 233 -10.26 5.51 -10.10
N ASP A 234 -11.29 4.99 -9.43
CA ASP A 234 -12.19 3.96 -9.94
C ASP A 234 -13.44 3.90 -9.01
N PRO A 235 -14.63 4.29 -9.48
CA PRO A 235 -15.83 4.31 -8.64
C PRO A 235 -16.29 2.92 -8.18
N ASP A 236 -15.91 1.84 -8.86
CA ASP A 236 -16.37 0.49 -8.53
C ASP A 236 -15.65 -0.08 -7.29
N ARG A 237 -14.51 0.50 -6.89
CA ARG A 237 -13.67 -0.02 -5.79
C ARG A 237 -13.21 1.02 -4.78
N THR A 238 -13.79 2.22 -4.81
CA THR A 238 -13.40 3.34 -3.94
C THR A 238 -14.63 3.98 -3.29
N GLY A 239 -14.40 4.88 -2.32
CA GLY A 239 -15.45 5.67 -1.68
C GLY A 239 -15.69 5.32 -0.22
N MET A 240 -16.82 5.82 0.31
CA MET A 240 -17.18 5.72 1.73
C MET A 240 -18.02 4.49 2.07
N LEU A 241 -18.37 3.67 1.07
CA LEU A 241 -19.09 2.41 1.22
C LEU A 241 -20.35 2.55 2.10
N ASP A 242 -21.27 3.43 1.72
CA ASP A 242 -22.45 3.80 2.54
C ASP A 242 -23.24 2.60 3.08
N PHE A 243 -23.33 1.50 2.31
CA PHE A 243 -23.99 0.25 2.70
C PHE A 243 -23.42 -0.41 3.97
N VAL A 244 -22.22 -0.01 4.42
CA VAL A 244 -21.64 -0.46 5.70
C VAL A 244 -22.45 0.03 6.91
N PHE A 245 -23.22 1.11 6.75
CA PHE A 245 -24.08 1.67 7.78
C PHE A 245 -25.48 1.08 7.82
N ASP A 246 -25.87 0.27 6.82
CA ASP A 246 -27.15 -0.43 6.82
C ASP A 246 -27.22 -1.44 7.97
N GLU A 247 -28.40 -1.61 8.58
CA GLU A 247 -28.60 -2.55 9.70
C GLU A 247 -28.22 -3.99 9.34
N SER A 248 -28.39 -4.38 8.07
CA SER A 248 -28.07 -5.70 7.54
C SER A 248 -26.59 -5.89 7.18
N PHE A 249 -25.72 -4.91 7.43
CA PHE A 249 -24.31 -5.05 7.09
C PHE A 249 -23.61 -6.13 7.94
N GLY A 250 -22.83 -6.97 7.26
CA GLY A 250 -22.03 -8.06 7.82
C GLY A 250 -21.05 -8.59 6.77
N PHE A 251 -20.37 -9.71 7.07
CA PHE A 251 -19.47 -10.39 6.14
C PHE A 251 -20.16 -10.72 4.83
N GLU A 252 -21.39 -11.21 4.92
CA GLU A 252 -22.20 -11.61 3.78
C GLU A 252 -22.40 -10.46 2.78
N ARG A 253 -22.87 -9.31 3.27
CA ARG A 253 -23.09 -8.12 2.44
C ARG A 253 -21.78 -7.58 1.84
N TYR A 254 -20.68 -7.67 2.58
CA TYR A 254 -19.37 -7.27 2.08
C TYR A 254 -18.88 -8.20 0.96
N VAL A 255 -19.14 -9.52 1.06
CA VAL A 255 -18.85 -10.48 -0.02
C VAL A 255 -19.67 -10.17 -1.28
N ASP A 256 -20.94 -9.82 -1.15
CA ASP A 256 -21.75 -9.42 -2.32
C ASP A 256 -21.16 -8.21 -3.02
N TYR A 257 -20.82 -7.17 -2.26
CA TYR A 257 -20.13 -6.01 -2.81
C TYR A 257 -18.87 -6.42 -3.56
N LEU A 258 -18.00 -7.24 -2.96
CA LEU A 258 -16.76 -7.70 -3.59
C LEU A 258 -16.98 -8.53 -4.86
N LEU A 259 -18.06 -9.31 -4.94
CA LEU A 259 -18.42 -10.11 -6.12
C LEU A 259 -18.89 -9.24 -7.30
N ASP A 260 -19.43 -8.05 -7.02
CA ASP A 260 -19.85 -7.09 -8.03
C ASP A 260 -18.69 -6.18 -8.51
N VAL A 261 -17.58 -6.09 -7.76
CA VAL A 261 -16.40 -5.30 -8.18
C VAL A 261 -15.69 -6.00 -9.35
N PRO A 262 -15.45 -5.31 -10.49
CA PRO A 262 -14.72 -5.89 -11.61
C PRO A 262 -13.30 -6.36 -11.24
N MET A 263 -12.97 -7.61 -11.59
CA MET A 263 -11.63 -8.17 -11.39
C MET A 263 -10.60 -7.46 -12.27
N TYR A 264 -9.36 -7.33 -11.76
CA TYR A 264 -8.23 -6.91 -12.59
C TYR A 264 -7.66 -8.06 -13.42
N PHE A 265 -7.50 -9.25 -12.82
CA PHE A 265 -6.83 -10.43 -13.37
C PHE A 265 -7.36 -11.71 -12.73
#